data_AF-A0AAN6P8M2-F1
#
_entry.id   AF-A0AAN6P8M2-F1
#
_cell.length_a   1.000
_cell.length_b   1.000
_cell.length_c   1.000
_cell.angle_alpha   90.00
_cell.angle_beta   90.00
_cell.angle_gamma   90.00
#
_symmetry.space_group_name_H-M   'P 1'
#
loop_
_entity.id
_entity.type
_entity.pdbx_description
1 polymer ?
#
loop_
_entity_poly.entity_id
_entity_poly.type
_entity_poly.pdbx_seq_one_letter_code
_entity_poly.pdbx_strand_id
1 'polypeptide(L)'
;PVPSRQATMATPSAPPDTKTTTDMVPASPPATPTPTPTLTPNPHPALTTLETLPLDILFHLATYLPYPTLLFLSCTSRPLHAALNPDALRPRTEKIAHYLLAERHFPQHAGRLACLVCFQFKTPAQFGDSKRRGPAGRCGGSAVKRGERFCWDCGVRGRLYIHLRGVLKGGVRYYPCHRCGEARVESQRCLREVCVLGGMEGIGGDSRVENLPRGVVERVCGLVGYGDLIKLKMVSRYFRGVVDPVRQCRDVYGMWEFVMEKILRRGVPLGRWDAPRVCFGCFRPRKRVQFSENQYHLSRTYNHGEYWRRRCWECLRRFYHPQLADTEARERFHRQVMCGTCRCLRFADEDCWGCEVNKDKIAEWTRMKRLKMAAKAESQSMWDNDALLPVWWEGVASADQPESDDLWEEGLGLCFDRLGFGDDHSLQEDGVREQEALSPDVDDPEPSSTANSNLTTIISDVRESGPREDEAPFS
;
A
#
# COMPACT_ATOMS: atom_id res chain seq x y z
N PRO A 1 -45.18 17.69 33.17
CA PRO A 1 -45.06 17.31 34.59
C PRO A 1 -44.47 15.89 34.71
N VAL A 2 -43.14 15.83 34.85
CA VAL A 2 -42.34 14.61 35.02
C VAL A 2 -41.30 14.94 36.10
N PRO A 3 -41.12 14.12 37.15
CA PRO A 3 -40.27 14.51 38.26
C PRO A 3 -38.79 14.17 38.00
N SER A 4 -37.95 15.17 38.21
CA SER A 4 -36.49 15.11 38.21
C SER A 4 -35.97 14.32 39.41
N ARG A 5 -35.22 13.24 39.16
CA ARG A 5 -34.39 12.57 40.17
C ARG A 5 -33.00 13.19 40.17
N GLN A 6 -32.64 13.84 41.27
CA GLN A 6 -31.28 14.26 41.58
C GLN A 6 -30.48 13.06 42.11
N ALA A 7 -29.30 12.82 41.57
CA ALA A 7 -28.32 11.87 42.09
C ALA A 7 -27.10 12.65 42.61
N THR A 8 -26.90 12.59 43.92
CA THR A 8 -25.73 13.09 44.63
C THR A 8 -24.53 12.20 44.35
N MET A 9 -23.44 12.76 43.79
CA MET A 9 -22.16 12.09 43.65
C MET A 9 -21.32 12.32 44.91
N ALA A 10 -20.89 11.22 45.53
CA ALA A 10 -19.93 11.19 46.63
C ALA A 10 -18.49 11.27 46.09
N THR A 11 -17.68 12.09 46.74
CA THR A 11 -16.26 12.32 46.51
C THR A 11 -15.43 11.16 47.10
N PRO A 12 -14.44 10.59 46.39
CA PRO A 12 -13.51 9.64 46.99
C PRO A 12 -12.28 10.33 47.59
N SER A 13 -11.96 9.87 48.79
CA SER A 13 -10.88 10.29 49.69
C SER A 13 -9.47 10.01 49.17
N ALA A 14 -8.54 10.84 49.64
CA ALA A 14 -7.11 10.82 49.39
C ALA A 14 -6.38 9.54 49.86
N PRO A 15 -5.20 9.21 49.28
CA PRO A 15 -4.37 8.10 49.72
C PRO A 15 -3.47 8.48 50.91
N PRO A 16 -3.06 7.50 51.75
CA PRO A 16 -2.26 7.74 52.95
C PRO A 16 -0.75 7.82 52.67
N ASP A 17 -0.10 8.69 53.44
CA ASP A 17 1.35 8.91 53.49
C ASP A 17 2.11 7.68 54.01
N THR A 18 3.04 7.18 53.20
CA THR A 18 4.06 6.20 53.63
C THR A 18 5.22 6.90 54.30
N LYS A 19 5.37 6.64 55.60
CA LYS A 19 6.51 7.03 56.44
C LYS A 19 7.79 6.33 55.99
N THR A 20 8.80 7.13 55.69
CA THR A 20 10.20 6.71 55.49
C THR A 20 10.84 6.46 56.85
N THR A 21 11.10 5.19 57.18
CA THR A 21 11.88 4.80 58.37
C THR A 21 13.37 4.79 57.98
N THR A 22 14.13 5.68 58.62
CA THR A 22 15.59 5.77 58.50
C THR A 22 16.21 4.84 59.54
N ASP A 23 16.68 3.67 59.12
CA ASP A 23 17.47 2.79 59.99
C ASP A 23 18.95 3.14 59.90
N MET A 24 19.51 3.43 61.07
CA MET A 24 20.92 3.69 61.32
C MET A 24 21.72 2.38 61.24
N VAL A 25 22.71 2.34 60.36
CA VAL A 25 23.70 1.26 60.30
C VAL A 25 24.90 1.64 61.18
N PRO A 26 25.37 0.77 62.08
CA PRO A 26 26.52 1.04 62.94
C PRO A 26 27.85 0.98 62.18
N ALA A 27 28.77 1.85 62.61
CA ALA A 27 30.10 2.03 62.04
C ALA A 27 31.00 0.80 62.20
N SER A 28 31.55 0.32 61.07
CA SER A 28 32.61 -0.68 61.03
C SER A 28 33.98 -0.06 61.33
N PRO A 29 34.91 -0.83 61.95
CA PRO A 29 36.25 -0.36 62.30
C PRO A 29 37.17 -0.17 61.08
N PRO A 30 38.23 0.65 61.20
CA PRO A 30 39.14 0.97 60.09
C PRO A 30 39.95 -0.26 59.67
N ALA A 31 39.75 -0.68 58.42
CA ALA A 31 40.53 -1.73 57.79
C ALA A 31 41.92 -1.20 57.39
N THR A 32 42.93 -2.00 57.74
CA THR A 32 44.35 -1.90 57.37
C THR A 32 44.53 -1.72 55.84
N PRO A 33 45.48 -0.88 55.38
CA PRO A 33 45.73 -0.69 53.94
C PRO A 33 46.31 -1.96 53.31
N THR A 34 45.44 -2.78 52.70
CA THR A 34 45.85 -3.86 51.81
C THR A 34 46.49 -3.27 50.55
N PRO A 35 47.67 -3.75 50.11
CA PRO A 35 48.34 -3.23 48.92
C PRO A 35 47.43 -3.35 47.71
N THR A 36 47.15 -2.21 47.07
CA THR A 36 46.43 -2.10 45.81
C THR A 36 47.10 -3.01 44.78
N PRO A 37 46.44 -4.07 44.28
CA PRO A 37 46.97 -4.81 43.15
C PRO A 37 47.04 -3.85 41.98
N THR A 38 48.26 -3.58 41.51
CA THR A 38 48.52 -2.88 40.25
C THR A 38 47.72 -3.61 39.16
N LEU A 39 46.60 -3.00 38.76
CA LEU A 39 45.83 -3.42 37.60
C LEU A 39 46.75 -3.31 36.39
N THR A 40 47.38 -4.42 36.03
CA THR A 40 47.91 -4.59 34.69
C THR A 40 46.77 -4.26 33.72
N PRO A 41 47.00 -3.40 32.72
CA PRO A 41 45.98 -3.08 31.73
C PRO A 41 45.55 -4.41 31.10
N ASN A 42 44.33 -4.82 31.45
CA ASN A 42 43.72 -6.04 30.96
C ASN A 42 43.80 -5.94 29.44
N PRO A 43 44.54 -6.81 28.73
CA PRO A 43 44.61 -6.75 27.29
C PRO A 43 43.17 -6.85 26.79
N HIS A 44 42.65 -5.73 26.26
CA HIS A 44 41.28 -5.69 25.75
C HIS A 44 41.13 -6.91 24.84
N PRO A 45 40.10 -7.75 25.05
CA PRO A 45 39.89 -8.92 24.22
C PRO A 45 39.96 -8.44 22.77
N ALA A 46 40.92 -8.97 22.00
CA ALA A 46 41.17 -8.54 20.65
C ALA A 46 39.83 -8.52 19.91
N LEU A 47 39.38 -7.32 19.54
CA LEU A 47 38.10 -7.12 18.86
C LEU A 47 38.05 -8.12 17.70
N THR A 48 36.96 -8.86 17.62
CA THR A 48 36.80 -9.84 16.55
C THR A 48 36.94 -9.13 15.21
N THR A 49 37.74 -9.70 14.30
CA THR A 49 38.15 -9.09 13.03
C THR A 49 36.98 -8.65 12.14
N LEU A 50 35.78 -9.17 12.38
CA LEU A 50 34.58 -8.83 11.64
C LEU A 50 33.99 -7.47 12.04
N GLU A 51 34.03 -7.10 13.33
CA GLU A 51 33.45 -5.85 13.83
C GLU A 51 34.24 -4.60 13.36
N THR A 52 35.51 -4.79 13.05
CA THR A 52 36.41 -3.75 12.54
C THR A 52 36.31 -3.54 11.03
N LEU A 53 35.53 -4.36 10.33
CA LEU A 53 35.36 -4.21 8.88
C LEU A 53 34.56 -2.94 8.55
N PRO A 54 34.94 -2.23 7.47
CA PRO A 54 34.11 -1.19 6.87
C PRO A 54 32.67 -1.66 6.58
N LEU A 55 31.69 -0.77 6.78
CA LEU A 55 30.25 -1.09 6.67
C LEU A 55 29.85 -1.58 5.28
N ASP A 56 30.46 -1.04 4.23
CA ASP A 56 30.27 -1.45 2.85
C ASP A 56 30.68 -2.92 2.62
N ILE A 57 31.83 -3.34 3.18
CA ILE A 57 32.28 -4.73 3.13
C ILE A 57 31.32 -5.62 3.92
N LEU A 58 30.91 -5.20 5.12
CA LEU A 58 29.92 -5.92 5.94
C LEU A 58 28.59 -6.11 5.22
N PHE A 59 28.07 -5.07 4.56
CA PHE A 59 26.83 -5.17 3.80
C PHE A 59 27.00 -6.06 2.57
N HIS A 60 28.12 -5.97 1.87
CA HIS A 60 28.40 -6.84 0.73
C HIS A 60 28.43 -8.31 1.16
N LEU A 61 29.14 -8.65 2.25
CA LEU A 61 29.13 -9.99 2.83
C LEU A 61 27.72 -10.44 3.23
N ALA A 62 26.92 -9.56 3.84
CA ALA A 62 25.54 -9.86 4.22
C ALA A 62 24.62 -10.20 3.03
N THR A 63 24.93 -9.73 1.82
CA THR A 63 24.17 -10.11 0.61
C THR A 63 24.39 -11.57 0.19
N TYR A 64 25.48 -12.20 0.61
CA TYR A 64 25.77 -13.61 0.32
C TYR A 64 25.35 -14.55 1.46
N LEU A 65 25.08 -14.02 2.66
CA LEU A 65 24.65 -14.83 3.80
C LEU A 65 23.17 -15.19 3.70
N PRO A 66 22.80 -16.48 3.89
CA PRO A 66 21.42 -16.87 4.08
C PRO A 66 20.80 -16.14 5.27
N TYR A 67 19.49 -15.86 5.21
CA TYR A 67 18.78 -15.16 6.29
C TYR A 67 19.01 -15.73 7.71
N PRO A 68 19.02 -17.07 7.95
CA PRO A 68 19.30 -17.62 9.28
C PRO A 68 20.70 -17.25 9.80
N THR A 69 21.70 -17.29 8.93
CA THR A 69 23.09 -16.96 9.26
C THR A 69 23.25 -15.47 9.54
N LEU A 70 22.59 -14.62 8.73
CA LEU A 70 22.59 -13.19 8.95
C LEU A 70 21.88 -12.80 10.26
N LEU A 71 20.76 -13.47 10.59
CA LEU A 71 20.07 -13.28 11.85
C LEU A 71 20.96 -13.68 13.03
N PHE A 72 21.61 -14.85 12.97
CA PHE A 72 22.56 -15.27 13.99
C PHE A 72 23.72 -14.27 14.14
N LEU A 73 24.30 -13.83 13.02
CA LEU A 73 25.39 -12.85 13.00
C LEU A 73 24.98 -11.51 13.60
N SER A 74 23.76 -11.03 13.34
CA SER A 74 23.25 -9.80 13.96
C SER A 74 23.07 -9.93 15.47
N CYS A 75 22.99 -11.15 16.00
CA CYS A 75 22.83 -11.42 17.43
C CYS A 75 24.15 -11.70 18.17
N THR A 76 25.29 -11.84 17.47
CA THR A 76 26.56 -12.18 18.13
C THR A 76 27.14 -11.00 18.91
N SER A 77 26.90 -9.77 18.48
CA SER A 77 27.38 -8.58 19.17
C SER A 77 26.53 -7.33 18.96
N ARG A 78 26.65 -6.37 19.89
CA ARG A 78 25.90 -5.11 19.83
C ARG A 78 26.27 -4.24 18.61
N PRO A 79 27.56 -4.10 18.20
CA PRO A 79 27.90 -3.40 16.97
C PRO A 79 27.29 -4.03 15.73
N LEU A 80 27.35 -5.36 15.60
CA LEU A 80 26.76 -6.07 14.47
C LEU A 80 25.24 -5.99 14.45
N HIS A 81 24.58 -6.05 15.61
CA HIS A 81 23.14 -5.81 15.72
C HIS A 81 22.74 -4.41 15.23
N ALA A 82 23.56 -3.39 15.53
CA ALA A 82 23.30 -2.01 15.11
C ALA A 82 23.58 -1.80 13.61
N ALA A 83 24.63 -2.44 13.08
CA ALA A 83 25.05 -2.29 11.68
C ALA A 83 24.21 -3.15 10.72
N LEU A 84 23.96 -4.41 11.07
CA LEU A 84 23.27 -5.38 10.23
C LEU A 84 21.81 -5.45 10.65
N ASN A 85 20.93 -4.98 9.78
CA ASN A 85 19.50 -5.20 9.91
C ASN A 85 19.08 -6.32 8.95
N PRO A 86 18.90 -7.57 9.43
CA PRO A 86 18.49 -8.69 8.57
C PRO A 86 17.17 -8.40 7.85
N ASP A 87 16.31 -7.56 8.45
CA ASP A 87 15.05 -7.20 7.85
C ASP A 87 15.17 -6.24 6.65
N ALA A 88 16.19 -5.40 6.61
CA ALA A 88 16.45 -4.54 5.47
C ALA A 88 17.23 -5.25 4.35
N LEU A 89 18.09 -6.19 4.74
CA LEU A 89 19.10 -6.77 3.84
C LEU A 89 18.62 -8.00 3.05
N ARG A 90 17.62 -8.75 3.54
CA ARG A 90 17.12 -9.96 2.87
C ARG A 90 15.72 -9.80 2.28
N PRO A 91 15.45 -10.44 1.11
CA PRO A 91 14.14 -10.41 0.50
C PRO A 91 13.11 -11.10 1.40
N ARG A 92 11.87 -10.61 1.36
CA ARG A 92 10.76 -11.11 2.19
C ARG A 92 10.51 -12.61 2.04
N THR A 93 10.75 -13.15 0.85
CA THR A 93 10.55 -14.57 0.51
C THR A 93 11.42 -15.49 1.37
N GLU A 94 12.69 -15.15 1.56
CA GLU A 94 13.60 -15.93 2.39
C GLU A 94 13.24 -15.89 3.86
N LYS A 95 12.81 -14.71 4.35
CA LYS A 95 12.31 -14.59 5.72
C LYS A 95 11.10 -15.48 5.95
N ILE A 96 10.15 -15.47 5.01
CA ILE A 96 8.97 -16.34 5.08
C ILE A 96 9.40 -17.80 5.13
N ALA A 97 10.34 -18.23 4.27
CA ALA A 97 10.84 -19.59 4.26
C ALA A 97 11.47 -19.97 5.62
N HIS A 98 12.31 -19.10 6.19
CA HIS A 98 12.92 -19.35 7.50
C HIS A 98 11.89 -19.47 8.62
N TYR A 99 10.93 -18.54 8.72
CA TYR A 99 9.93 -18.57 9.79
C TYR A 99 8.96 -19.75 9.68
N LEU A 100 8.63 -20.19 8.45
CA LEU A 100 7.85 -21.41 8.24
C LEU A 100 8.64 -22.68 8.59
N LEU A 101 9.94 -22.72 8.28
CA LEU A 101 10.83 -23.81 8.68
C LEU A 101 10.95 -23.88 10.21
N ALA A 102 11.20 -22.75 10.86
CA ALA A 102 11.32 -22.64 12.31
C ALA A 102 10.01 -23.00 13.03
N GLU A 103 8.85 -22.57 12.52
CA GLU A 103 7.53 -22.99 13.07
C GLU A 103 7.34 -24.52 13.06
N ARG A 104 7.90 -25.22 12.07
CA ARG A 104 7.72 -26.66 11.89
C ARG A 104 8.74 -27.47 12.67
N HIS A 105 10.01 -27.03 12.68
CA HIS A 105 11.12 -27.88 13.10
C HIS A 105 11.78 -27.44 14.41
N PHE A 106 11.55 -26.21 14.89
CA PHE A 106 12.28 -25.69 16.05
C PHE A 106 11.45 -25.94 17.33
N PRO A 107 11.93 -26.78 18.28
CA PRO A 107 11.15 -27.17 19.45
C PRO A 107 10.68 -25.99 20.32
N GLN A 108 11.50 -24.93 20.42
CA GLN A 108 11.16 -23.71 21.16
C GLN A 108 9.95 -22.94 20.60
N HIS A 109 9.48 -23.31 19.40
CA HIS A 109 8.31 -22.72 18.76
C HIS A 109 7.14 -23.72 18.64
N ALA A 110 7.23 -24.87 19.30
CA ALA A 110 6.13 -25.83 19.36
C ALA A 110 4.83 -25.16 19.84
N GLY A 111 3.73 -25.42 19.11
CA GLY A 111 2.41 -24.85 19.39
C GLY A 111 2.25 -23.35 19.07
N ARG A 112 3.29 -22.67 18.57
CA ARG A 112 3.22 -21.28 18.12
C ARG A 112 3.07 -21.19 16.60
N LEU A 113 2.57 -20.05 16.13
CA LEU A 113 2.46 -19.72 14.71
C LEU A 113 3.26 -18.46 14.41
N ALA A 114 3.98 -18.44 13.30
CA ALA A 114 4.68 -17.28 12.79
C ALA A 114 3.69 -16.31 12.15
N CYS A 115 3.77 -15.03 12.55
CA CYS A 115 3.21 -13.92 11.81
C CYS A 115 4.21 -13.47 10.75
N LEU A 116 3.84 -13.51 9.47
CA LEU A 116 4.74 -13.21 8.35
C LEU A 116 4.70 -11.73 7.92
N VAL A 117 4.18 -10.87 8.80
CA VAL A 117 4.19 -9.41 8.66
C VAL A 117 5.16 -8.80 9.67
N CYS A 118 5.03 -9.16 10.95
CA CYS A 118 5.95 -8.70 12.00
C CYS A 118 7.06 -9.70 12.32
N PHE A 119 7.11 -10.86 11.65
CA PHE A 119 8.12 -11.91 11.85
C PHE A 119 8.29 -12.28 13.34
N GLN A 120 7.18 -12.58 14.01
CA GLN A 120 7.17 -13.03 15.41
C GLN A 120 6.34 -14.31 15.56
N PHE A 121 6.80 -15.21 16.43
CA PHE A 121 6.02 -16.37 16.86
C PHE A 121 5.00 -15.96 17.91
N LYS A 122 3.74 -16.32 17.66
CA LYS A 122 2.56 -15.90 18.42
C LYS A 122 1.71 -17.12 18.76
N THR A 123 0.91 -17.03 19.82
CA THR A 123 0.00 -18.13 20.17
C THR A 123 -1.15 -18.19 19.16
N PRO A 124 -1.77 -19.37 18.92
CA PRO A 124 -2.86 -19.49 17.96
C PRO A 124 -4.05 -18.55 18.23
N ALA A 125 -4.30 -18.18 19.50
CA ALA A 125 -5.35 -17.24 19.89
C ALA A 125 -5.11 -15.80 19.40
N GLN A 126 -3.87 -15.47 19.05
CA GLN A 126 -3.49 -14.15 18.51
C GLN A 126 -3.70 -14.05 16.99
N PHE A 127 -4.32 -15.04 16.35
CA PHE A 127 -4.67 -15.03 14.92
C PHE A 127 -6.18 -15.03 14.73
N GLY A 128 -6.65 -14.45 13.63
CA GLY A 128 -8.03 -14.68 13.18
C GLY A 128 -8.23 -16.13 12.76
N ASP A 129 -9.46 -16.64 12.87
CA ASP A 129 -9.78 -18.05 12.67
C ASP A 129 -9.41 -18.53 11.26
N SER A 130 -9.61 -17.68 10.24
CA SER A 130 -9.19 -17.95 8.86
C SER A 130 -7.68 -18.07 8.68
N LYS A 131 -6.90 -17.36 9.50
CA LYS A 131 -5.42 -17.41 9.49
C LYS A 131 -4.87 -18.53 10.37
N ARG A 132 -5.67 -19.05 11.30
CA ARG A 132 -5.34 -20.19 12.16
C ARG A 132 -5.68 -21.53 11.51
N ARG A 133 -6.91 -21.68 11.03
CA ARG A 133 -7.50 -22.95 10.55
C ARG A 133 -7.72 -23.01 9.03
N GLY A 134 -7.74 -21.86 8.36
CA GLY A 134 -8.00 -21.79 6.92
C GLY A 134 -6.80 -22.14 6.04
N PRO A 135 -6.85 -21.84 4.73
CA PRO A 135 -5.78 -22.14 3.77
C PRO A 135 -4.42 -21.48 4.09
N ALA A 136 -4.42 -20.39 4.87
CA ALA A 136 -3.21 -19.74 5.37
C ALA A 136 -2.75 -20.27 6.75
N GLY A 137 -3.49 -21.20 7.34
CA GLY A 137 -3.20 -21.85 8.62
C GLY A 137 -2.04 -22.82 8.54
N ARG A 138 -1.71 -23.46 9.68
CA ARG A 138 -0.57 -24.39 9.78
C ARG A 138 -0.67 -25.54 8.77
N CYS A 139 -1.88 -26.09 8.62
CA CYS A 139 -2.21 -27.21 7.75
C CYS A 139 -2.67 -26.79 6.34
N GLY A 140 -2.45 -25.53 5.94
CA GLY A 140 -2.76 -25.08 4.59
C GLY A 140 -1.94 -25.83 3.54
N GLY A 141 -2.59 -26.40 2.53
CA GLY A 141 -1.94 -27.24 1.51
C GLY A 141 -0.93 -26.52 0.60
N SER A 142 -0.96 -25.18 0.56
CA SER A 142 -0.05 -24.37 -0.26
C SER A 142 0.91 -23.55 0.61
N ALA A 143 2.22 -23.68 0.36
CA ALA A 143 3.23 -22.84 0.99
C ALA A 143 3.01 -21.34 0.71
N VAL A 144 2.55 -21.01 -0.51
CA VAL A 144 2.21 -19.63 -0.92
C VAL A 144 1.09 -19.07 -0.04
N LYS A 145 -0.02 -19.82 0.13
CA LYS A 145 -1.13 -19.38 0.98
C LYS A 145 -0.74 -19.27 2.46
N ARG A 146 0.10 -20.17 2.97
CA ARG A 146 0.68 -20.05 4.32
C ARG A 146 1.55 -18.80 4.47
N GLY A 147 2.22 -18.39 3.39
CA GLY A 147 2.96 -17.13 3.24
C GLY A 147 2.15 -15.86 3.54
N GLU A 148 0.82 -15.93 3.44
CA GLU A 148 -0.10 -14.81 3.69
C GLU A 148 -0.61 -14.74 5.14
N ARG A 149 -0.01 -15.51 6.06
CA ARG A 149 -0.41 -15.54 7.46
C ARG A 149 0.09 -14.31 8.22
N PHE A 150 -0.80 -13.70 8.99
CA PHE A 150 -0.49 -12.58 9.86
C PHE A 150 -1.28 -12.65 11.17
N CYS A 151 -0.71 -12.13 12.27
CA CYS A 151 -1.39 -12.05 13.55
C CYS A 151 -2.50 -11.00 13.50
N TRP A 152 -3.41 -11.09 14.45
CA TRP A 152 -4.55 -10.18 14.60
C TRP A 152 -4.13 -8.71 14.61
N ASP A 153 -3.12 -8.37 15.42
CA ASP A 153 -2.68 -6.98 15.57
C ASP A 153 -2.10 -6.43 14.27
N CYS A 154 -1.29 -7.22 13.55
CA CYS A 154 -0.81 -6.85 12.22
C CYS A 154 -1.96 -6.72 11.22
N GLY A 155 -2.96 -7.61 11.29
CA GLY A 155 -4.13 -7.56 10.43
C GLY A 155 -4.97 -6.29 10.61
N VAL A 156 -5.18 -5.89 11.87
CA VAL A 156 -5.95 -4.69 12.23
C VAL A 156 -5.15 -3.41 11.97
N ARG A 157 -3.93 -3.30 12.52
CA ARG A 157 -3.07 -2.10 12.36
C ARG A 157 -2.63 -1.91 10.92
N GLY A 158 -2.23 -3.00 10.24
CA GLY A 158 -1.79 -3.03 8.85
C GLY A 158 -2.92 -3.07 7.83
N ARG A 159 -4.19 -3.05 8.26
CA ARG A 159 -5.38 -3.02 7.38
C ARG A 159 -5.44 -4.18 6.38
N LEU A 160 -4.93 -5.34 6.80
CA LEU A 160 -4.91 -6.54 5.96
C LEU A 160 -6.27 -7.22 5.92
N TYR A 161 -7.17 -6.88 6.85
CA TYR A 161 -8.59 -7.24 6.78
C TYR A 161 -9.38 -6.23 5.95
N ILE A 162 -10.47 -6.67 5.32
CA ILE A 162 -11.38 -5.79 4.58
C ILE A 162 -12.11 -4.87 5.57
N HIS A 163 -12.22 -3.58 5.23
CA HIS A 163 -12.82 -2.56 6.10
C HIS A 163 -14.27 -2.90 6.49
N LEU A 164 -14.56 -2.93 7.80
CA LEU A 164 -15.88 -3.22 8.37
C LEU A 164 -16.49 -4.54 7.87
N ARG A 165 -15.67 -5.48 7.42
CA ARG A 165 -16.11 -6.86 7.13
C ARG A 165 -15.87 -7.71 8.37
N GLY A 166 -16.86 -8.53 8.72
CA GLY A 166 -16.76 -9.44 9.86
C GLY A 166 -15.60 -10.43 9.70
N VAL A 167 -14.76 -10.53 10.72
CA VAL A 167 -13.65 -11.48 10.82
C VAL A 167 -13.82 -12.25 12.13
N LEU A 168 -13.80 -13.58 12.04
CA LEU A 168 -13.88 -14.45 13.22
C LEU A 168 -12.53 -14.53 13.93
N LYS A 169 -12.53 -14.39 15.26
CA LYS A 169 -11.39 -14.65 16.15
C LYS A 169 -11.91 -15.30 17.43
N GLY A 170 -11.53 -16.56 17.65
CA GLY A 170 -12.00 -17.29 18.82
C GLY A 170 -13.51 -17.46 18.83
N GLY A 171 -14.12 -17.64 17.65
CA GLY A 171 -15.59 -17.77 17.52
C GLY A 171 -16.36 -16.45 17.57
N VAL A 172 -15.76 -15.35 18.03
CA VAL A 172 -16.40 -14.03 18.06
C VAL A 172 -16.12 -13.28 16.76
N ARG A 173 -17.15 -12.64 16.19
CA ARG A 173 -17.05 -11.82 14.98
C ARG A 173 -16.68 -10.37 15.34
N TYR A 174 -15.55 -9.91 14.81
CA TYR A 174 -15.10 -8.52 14.93
C TYR A 174 -15.12 -7.81 13.58
N TYR A 175 -15.18 -6.48 13.62
CA TYR A 175 -15.25 -5.59 12.47
C TYR A 175 -14.06 -4.63 12.49
N PRO A 176 -12.95 -4.97 11.79
CA PRO A 176 -11.78 -4.11 11.70
C PRO A 176 -12.08 -2.80 10.98
N CYS A 177 -11.87 -1.68 11.65
CA CYS A 177 -12.08 -0.35 11.11
C CYS A 177 -10.75 0.24 10.64
N HIS A 178 -10.63 0.61 9.35
CA HIS A 178 -9.42 1.22 8.81
C HIS A 178 -9.24 2.69 9.24
N ARG A 179 -10.29 3.31 9.81
CA ARG A 179 -10.23 4.71 10.26
C ARG A 179 -9.63 4.79 11.67
N CYS A 180 -10.30 4.21 12.66
CA CYS A 180 -9.78 4.16 14.04
C CYS A 180 -8.71 3.08 14.26
N GLY A 181 -8.53 2.15 13.31
CA GLY A 181 -7.56 1.05 13.38
C GLY A 181 -7.72 0.13 14.59
N GLU A 182 -8.96 -0.02 15.06
CA GLU A 182 -9.38 -1.01 16.04
C GLU A 182 -10.30 -2.04 15.38
N ALA A 183 -10.46 -3.20 16.01
CA ALA A 183 -11.46 -4.20 15.63
C ALA A 183 -12.42 -4.37 16.79
N ARG A 184 -13.70 -4.08 16.53
CA ARG A 184 -14.77 -4.07 17.54
C ARG A 184 -15.83 -5.09 17.19
N VAL A 185 -16.57 -5.58 18.18
CA VAL A 185 -17.73 -6.46 17.95
C VAL A 185 -18.87 -5.71 17.27
N GLU A 186 -19.90 -6.42 16.79
CA GLU A 186 -21.05 -5.84 16.07
C GLU A 186 -21.65 -4.61 16.79
N SER A 187 -21.92 -4.75 18.09
CA SER A 187 -22.55 -3.70 18.91
C SER A 187 -21.68 -2.45 19.09
N GLN A 188 -20.38 -2.56 18.86
CA GLN A 188 -19.41 -1.47 19.03
C GLN A 188 -18.77 -1.04 17.71
N ARG A 189 -19.23 -1.60 16.58
CA ARG A 189 -18.60 -1.35 15.27
C ARG A 189 -18.66 0.14 14.95
N CYS A 190 -17.59 0.66 14.38
CA CYS A 190 -17.62 2.03 13.90
C CYS A 190 -18.68 2.18 12.81
N LEU A 191 -19.63 3.09 13.01
CA LEU A 191 -20.54 3.51 11.95
C LEU A 191 -19.75 4.35 10.94
N ARG A 192 -20.01 4.15 9.64
CA ARG A 192 -19.26 4.80 8.53
C ARG A 192 -19.17 6.32 8.66
N GLU A 193 -20.12 6.94 9.36
CA GLU A 193 -20.29 8.38 9.47
C GLU A 193 -19.63 8.99 10.72
N VAL A 194 -19.35 8.18 11.76
CA VAL A 194 -18.90 8.68 13.07
C VAL A 194 -17.67 7.92 13.56
N CYS A 195 -16.59 7.95 12.78
CA CYS A 195 -15.26 7.77 13.35
C CYS A 195 -14.71 9.14 13.73
N VAL A 196 -15.27 9.73 14.79
CA VAL A 196 -14.53 10.78 15.50
C VAL A 196 -13.26 10.11 16.00
N LEU A 197 -12.11 10.68 15.69
CA LEU A 197 -10.81 10.24 16.17
C LEU A 197 -10.76 10.46 17.69
N GLY A 198 -11.50 9.63 18.44
CA GLY A 198 -11.53 9.64 19.89
C GLY A 198 -10.13 9.39 20.39
N GLY A 199 -9.66 10.29 21.26
CA GLY A 199 -8.29 10.44 21.70
C GLY A 199 -7.59 9.12 21.99
N MET A 200 -6.56 8.84 21.19
CA MET A 200 -5.47 7.97 21.64
C MET A 200 -4.33 8.90 22.03
N GLU A 201 -4.46 9.52 23.20
CA GLU A 201 -3.30 9.93 23.98
C GLU A 201 -2.68 8.63 24.52
N GLY A 202 -1.43 8.38 24.16
CA GLY A 202 -0.67 7.26 24.72
C GLY A 202 -0.52 6.07 23.79
N ILE A 203 0.74 5.65 23.62
CA ILE A 203 1.19 4.43 22.94
C ILE A 203 1.24 4.53 21.40
N GLY A 204 1.68 5.66 20.87
CA GLY A 204 2.36 5.73 19.58
C GLY A 204 3.85 5.90 19.84
N GLY A 205 4.69 4.96 19.38
CA GLY A 205 6.14 5.06 19.57
C GLY A 205 6.69 6.39 19.06
N ASP A 206 7.64 6.96 19.80
CA ASP A 206 8.30 8.25 19.57
C ASP A 206 9.01 8.34 18.21
N SER A 207 8.25 8.37 17.13
CA SER A 207 8.77 8.90 15.88
C SER A 207 9.00 10.38 16.12
N ARG A 208 10.27 10.76 16.29
CA ARG A 208 10.68 12.17 16.47
C ARG A 208 10.07 13.09 15.42
N VAL A 209 9.76 12.56 14.23
CA VAL A 209 9.13 13.29 13.12
C VAL A 209 7.64 13.53 13.34
N GLU A 210 6.92 12.60 13.98
CA GLU A 210 5.49 12.77 14.30
C GLU A 210 5.25 13.80 15.40
N ASN A 211 6.24 13.97 16.29
CA ASN A 211 6.23 14.97 17.35
C ASN A 211 6.63 16.37 16.87
N LEU A 212 7.05 16.54 15.60
CA LEU A 212 7.38 17.86 15.07
C LEU A 212 6.11 18.72 14.92
N PRO A 213 6.19 20.03 15.20
CA PRO A 213 5.09 20.95 14.92
C PRO A 213 4.63 20.83 13.46
N ARG A 214 3.32 20.90 13.25
CA ARG A 214 2.70 20.70 11.92
C ARG A 214 3.37 21.53 10.81
N GLY A 215 3.66 22.81 11.07
CA GLY A 215 4.33 23.68 10.09
C GLY A 215 5.75 23.23 9.73
N VAL A 216 6.47 22.56 10.65
CA VAL A 216 7.78 21.97 10.36
C VAL A 216 7.61 20.74 9.48
N VAL A 217 6.66 19.86 9.81
CA VAL A 217 6.35 18.66 9.01
C VAL A 217 5.95 19.05 7.59
N GLU A 218 5.11 20.06 7.42
CA GLU A 218 4.68 20.56 6.12
C GLU A 218 5.86 21.10 5.29
N ARG A 219 6.81 21.82 5.91
CA ARG A 219 8.04 22.28 5.24
C ARG A 219 8.95 21.12 4.83
N VAL A 220 9.15 20.14 5.71
CA VAL A 220 9.94 18.93 5.39
C VAL A 220 9.28 18.16 4.25
N CYS A 221 7.97 17.98 4.27
CA CYS A 221 7.22 17.34 3.19
C CYS A 221 7.35 18.09 1.86
N GLY A 222 7.54 19.42 1.89
CA GLY A 222 7.81 20.22 0.69
C GLY A 222 9.13 19.90 -0.02
N LEU A 223 10.08 19.25 0.67
CA LEU A 223 11.37 18.81 0.12
C LEU A 223 11.36 17.35 -0.36
N VAL A 224 10.29 16.62 -0.09
CA VAL A 224 10.19 15.18 -0.39
C VAL A 224 9.46 14.98 -1.72
N GLY A 225 9.98 14.07 -2.55
CA GLY A 225 9.37 13.71 -3.83
C GLY A 225 7.97 13.11 -3.67
N TYR A 226 7.14 13.24 -4.71
CA TYR A 226 5.73 12.80 -4.66
C TYR A 226 5.56 11.33 -4.26
N GLY A 227 6.38 10.44 -4.82
CA GLY A 227 6.33 9.00 -4.52
C GLY A 227 6.59 8.70 -3.05
N ASP A 228 7.52 9.43 -2.42
CA ASP A 228 7.86 9.24 -1.02
C ASP A 228 6.85 9.91 -0.09
N LEU A 229 6.24 11.02 -0.48
CA LEU A 229 5.09 11.59 0.23
C LEU A 229 3.90 10.61 0.27
N ILE A 230 3.65 9.90 -0.83
CA ILE A 230 2.63 8.84 -0.87
C ILE A 230 2.98 7.73 0.12
N LYS A 231 4.24 7.27 0.15
CA LYS A 231 4.70 6.26 1.12
C LYS A 231 4.57 6.78 2.55
N LEU A 232 5.00 8.00 2.84
CA LEU A 232 4.94 8.64 4.15
C LEU A 232 3.50 8.73 4.67
N LYS A 233 2.55 9.12 3.79
CA LYS A 233 1.12 9.12 4.09
C LYS A 233 0.57 7.72 4.46
N MET A 234 1.26 6.65 4.06
CA MET A 234 0.91 5.27 4.40
C MET A 234 1.56 4.77 5.71
N VAL A 235 2.67 5.39 6.16
CA VAL A 235 3.44 4.94 7.33
C VAL A 235 2.63 5.04 8.62
N SER A 236 1.97 6.18 8.86
CA SER A 236 1.26 6.41 10.12
C SER A 236 -0.07 7.13 9.98
N ARG A 237 -0.86 7.12 11.07
CA ARG A 237 -2.15 7.82 11.11
C ARG A 237 -1.95 9.33 11.10
N TYR A 238 -0.94 9.82 11.83
CA TYR A 238 -0.59 11.24 11.87
C TYR A 238 -0.28 11.77 10.47
N PHE A 239 0.64 11.13 9.74
CA PHE A 239 0.98 11.55 8.38
C PHE A 239 -0.18 11.44 7.41
N ARG A 240 -1.15 10.53 7.62
CA ARG A 240 -2.34 10.50 6.75
C ARG A 240 -3.17 11.79 6.83
N GLY A 241 -3.26 12.38 8.03
CA GLY A 241 -3.99 13.63 8.26
C GLY A 241 -3.20 14.88 7.88
N VAL A 242 -1.87 14.84 8.03
CA VAL A 242 -1.00 16.02 7.83
C VAL A 242 -0.40 16.08 6.42
N VAL A 243 -0.10 14.93 5.80
CA VAL A 243 0.54 14.88 4.48
C VAL A 243 -0.50 14.94 3.38
N ASP A 244 -0.48 16.00 2.57
CA ASP A 244 -1.18 16.09 1.29
C ASP A 244 -0.14 16.13 0.16
N PRO A 245 0.14 14.98 -0.48
CA PRO A 245 1.17 14.90 -1.52
C PRO A 245 0.99 15.88 -2.67
N VAL A 246 -0.26 16.20 -3.03
CA VAL A 246 -0.55 17.11 -4.16
C VAL A 246 -0.28 18.57 -3.78
N ARG A 247 -0.60 18.92 -2.53
CA ARG A 247 -0.37 20.28 -2.03
C ARG A 247 1.10 20.52 -1.71
N GLN A 248 1.74 19.56 -1.05
CA GLN A 248 3.10 19.70 -0.50
C GLN A 248 4.18 19.44 -1.55
N CYS A 249 4.00 18.48 -2.46
CA CYS A 249 4.97 18.30 -3.53
C CYS A 249 4.93 19.53 -4.45
N ARG A 250 6.06 20.20 -4.68
CA ARG A 250 6.16 21.31 -5.63
C ARG A 250 6.48 20.84 -7.05
N ASP A 251 7.09 19.68 -7.17
CA ASP A 251 7.53 19.08 -8.43
C ASP A 251 6.36 18.43 -9.20
N VAL A 252 5.79 19.18 -10.16
CA VAL A 252 4.74 18.68 -11.05
C VAL A 252 5.24 17.59 -12.01
N TYR A 253 6.51 17.65 -12.41
CA TYR A 253 7.10 16.65 -13.27
C TYR A 253 7.19 15.30 -12.53
N GLY A 254 7.73 15.27 -11.31
CA GLY A 254 7.79 14.07 -10.49
C GLY A 254 6.41 13.49 -10.15
N MET A 255 5.39 14.33 -9.98
CA MET A 255 3.99 13.89 -9.85
C MET A 255 3.50 13.20 -11.13
N TRP A 256 3.77 13.79 -12.29
CA TRP A 256 3.40 13.23 -13.59
C TRP A 256 4.11 11.91 -13.87
N GLU A 257 5.43 11.86 -13.66
CA GLU A 257 6.28 10.69 -13.89
C GLU A 257 5.83 9.51 -13.02
N PHE A 258 5.64 9.73 -11.72
CA PHE A 258 5.14 8.70 -10.81
C PHE A 258 3.82 8.10 -11.29
N VAL A 259 2.90 8.95 -11.75
CA VAL A 259 1.58 8.49 -12.18
C VAL A 259 1.63 7.75 -13.51
N MET A 260 2.42 8.23 -14.47
CA MET A 260 2.61 7.54 -15.75
C MET A 260 3.28 6.18 -15.53
N GLU A 261 4.33 6.11 -14.72
CA GLU A 261 4.98 4.86 -14.33
C GLU A 261 3.99 3.85 -13.74
N LYS A 262 3.06 4.31 -12.88
CA LYS A 262 2.01 3.46 -12.29
C LYS A 262 0.95 2.99 -13.28
N ILE A 263 0.63 3.77 -14.31
CA ILE A 263 -0.26 3.31 -15.38
C ILE A 263 0.45 2.25 -16.21
N LEU A 264 1.67 2.54 -16.66
CA LEU A 264 2.43 1.69 -17.57
C LEU A 264 2.75 0.34 -16.96
N ARG A 265 3.16 0.30 -15.69
CA ARG A 265 3.40 -0.96 -14.97
C ARG A 265 2.16 -1.85 -14.84
N ARG A 266 0.96 -1.31 -14.96
CA ARG A 266 -0.25 -2.14 -14.87
C ARG A 266 -0.56 -2.88 -16.16
N GLY A 267 0.12 -2.57 -17.27
CA GLY A 267 -0.11 -3.21 -18.57
C GLY A 267 -1.56 -3.11 -19.06
N VAL A 268 -2.37 -2.20 -18.51
CA VAL A 268 -3.77 -2.08 -18.89
C VAL A 268 -3.82 -1.36 -20.23
N PRO A 269 -4.37 -1.99 -21.29
CA PRO A 269 -4.50 -1.34 -22.57
C PRO A 269 -5.29 -0.04 -22.41
N LEU A 270 -4.69 1.09 -22.75
CA LEU A 270 -5.33 2.40 -22.64
C LEU A 270 -6.57 2.53 -23.53
N GLY A 271 -6.80 1.59 -24.46
CA GLY A 271 -7.98 1.53 -25.32
C GLY A 271 -9.23 0.90 -24.67
N ARG A 272 -9.10 0.16 -23.56
CA ARG A 272 -10.27 -0.50 -22.95
C ARG A 272 -11.21 0.51 -22.31
N TRP A 273 -12.50 0.39 -22.57
CA TRP A 273 -13.52 1.34 -22.09
C TRP A 273 -13.61 1.46 -20.57
N ASP A 274 -13.17 0.44 -19.83
CA ASP A 274 -13.17 0.43 -18.35
C ASP A 274 -11.77 0.61 -17.74
N ALA A 275 -10.76 0.93 -18.56
CA ALA A 275 -9.41 1.15 -18.08
C ALA A 275 -9.37 2.32 -17.08
N PRO A 276 -8.70 2.16 -15.92
CA PRO A 276 -8.52 3.27 -14.99
C PRO A 276 -7.84 4.45 -15.67
N ARG A 277 -8.40 5.64 -15.50
CA ARG A 277 -7.86 6.89 -16.04
C ARG A 277 -7.23 7.71 -14.93
N VAL A 278 -6.22 8.49 -15.29
CA VAL A 278 -5.59 9.40 -14.34
C VAL A 278 -6.39 10.69 -14.24
N CYS A 279 -6.64 11.08 -12.99
CA CYS A 279 -7.01 12.43 -12.63
C CYS A 279 -5.72 13.23 -12.39
N PHE A 280 -5.46 14.25 -13.19
CA PHE A 280 -4.30 15.14 -13.04
C PHE A 280 -4.51 16.20 -11.96
N GLY A 281 -5.76 16.41 -11.52
CA GLY A 281 -6.04 17.27 -10.36
C GLY A 281 -5.57 16.66 -9.03
N CYS A 282 -5.49 15.34 -8.90
CA CYS A 282 -4.98 14.69 -7.69
C CYS A 282 -3.90 13.63 -7.93
N PHE A 283 -3.41 13.50 -9.16
CA PHE A 283 -2.38 12.54 -9.56
C PHE A 283 -2.67 11.11 -9.09
N ARG A 284 -3.90 10.62 -9.32
CA ARG A 284 -4.33 9.26 -8.95
C ARG A 284 -5.04 8.56 -10.11
N PRO A 285 -4.79 7.25 -10.32
CA PRO A 285 -5.64 6.40 -11.14
C PRO A 285 -7.03 6.27 -10.51
N ARG A 286 -8.08 6.48 -11.31
CA ARG A 286 -9.48 6.43 -10.89
C ARG A 286 -10.29 5.59 -11.88
N LYS A 287 -11.35 4.96 -11.41
CA LYS A 287 -12.27 4.17 -12.25
C LYS A 287 -13.16 5.11 -13.08
N ARG A 288 -13.74 4.61 -14.18
CA ARG A 288 -14.65 5.38 -15.06
C ARG A 288 -15.75 6.12 -14.29
N VAL A 289 -16.44 5.42 -13.38
CA VAL A 289 -17.52 5.96 -12.54
C VAL A 289 -17.12 7.16 -11.67
N GLN A 290 -15.82 7.43 -11.51
CA GLN A 290 -15.31 8.56 -10.73
C GLN A 290 -15.04 9.80 -11.59
N PHE A 291 -15.32 9.75 -12.89
CA PHE A 291 -15.26 10.88 -13.81
C PHE A 291 -16.68 11.21 -14.31
N SER A 292 -16.92 12.49 -14.63
CA SER A 292 -18.05 12.84 -15.50
C SER A 292 -17.78 12.31 -16.91
N GLU A 293 -18.81 12.01 -17.69
CA GLU A 293 -18.68 11.49 -19.06
C GLU A 293 -17.78 12.39 -19.93
N ASN A 294 -17.95 13.72 -19.87
CA ASN A 294 -17.11 14.69 -20.58
C ASN A 294 -15.63 14.58 -20.20
N GLN A 295 -15.31 14.53 -18.91
CA GLN A 295 -13.93 14.35 -18.43
C GLN A 295 -13.34 12.99 -18.83
N TYR A 296 -14.17 11.95 -18.88
CA TYR A 296 -13.72 10.63 -19.32
C TYR A 296 -13.35 10.62 -20.80
N HIS A 297 -14.15 11.29 -21.65
CA HIS A 297 -13.92 11.39 -23.09
C HIS A 297 -12.84 12.37 -23.52
N LEU A 298 -12.30 13.21 -22.63
CA LEU A 298 -11.11 14.04 -22.91
C LEU A 298 -9.89 13.25 -23.40
N SER A 299 -9.84 11.91 -23.23
CA SER A 299 -8.81 11.06 -23.84
C SER A 299 -9.05 10.69 -25.30
N ARG A 300 -10.31 10.75 -25.74
CA ARG A 300 -10.78 10.15 -26.99
C ARG A 300 -10.95 11.17 -28.10
N THR A 301 -11.39 12.37 -27.76
CA THR A 301 -11.49 13.47 -28.73
C THR A 301 -10.09 13.85 -29.20
N TYR A 302 -9.92 14.01 -30.52
CA TYR A 302 -8.70 14.31 -31.31
C TYR A 302 -7.80 15.47 -30.79
N ASN A 303 -8.15 16.11 -29.68
CA ASN A 303 -7.30 17.04 -28.94
C ASN A 303 -6.27 16.27 -28.09
N HIS A 304 -5.27 15.67 -28.74
CA HIS A 304 -4.09 15.07 -28.09
C HIS A 304 -3.41 16.03 -27.08
N GLY A 305 -3.68 17.33 -27.15
CA GLY A 305 -3.17 18.35 -26.23
C GLY A 305 -3.96 18.56 -24.93
N GLU A 306 -5.17 18.01 -24.75
CA GLU A 306 -6.05 18.38 -23.62
C GLU A 306 -6.33 17.27 -22.60
N TYR A 307 -5.92 16.03 -22.84
CA TYR A 307 -6.21 14.91 -21.93
C TYR A 307 -5.68 15.13 -20.49
N TRP A 308 -4.62 15.94 -20.33
CA TRP A 308 -4.07 16.31 -19.02
C TRP A 308 -5.02 17.17 -18.20
N ARG A 309 -6.04 17.78 -18.81
CA ARG A 309 -7.05 18.56 -18.10
C ARG A 309 -8.03 17.69 -17.32
N ARG A 310 -7.92 16.35 -17.39
CA ARG A 310 -8.83 15.41 -16.76
C ARG A 310 -8.86 15.50 -15.23
N ARG A 311 -10.06 15.61 -14.66
CA ARG A 311 -10.33 15.66 -13.22
C ARG A 311 -11.44 14.67 -12.83
N CYS A 312 -11.25 13.95 -11.72
CA CYS A 312 -12.31 13.14 -11.13
C CYS A 312 -13.33 14.01 -10.39
N TRP A 313 -14.52 13.47 -10.10
CA TRP A 313 -15.60 14.16 -9.38
C TRP A 313 -15.14 14.82 -8.08
N GLU A 314 -14.29 14.14 -7.31
CA GLU A 314 -13.72 14.65 -6.07
C GLU A 314 -12.87 15.93 -6.29
N CYS A 315 -12.08 15.98 -7.37
CA CYS A 315 -11.30 17.18 -7.72
C CYS A 315 -12.17 18.28 -8.30
N LEU A 316 -13.18 17.94 -9.11
CA LEU A 316 -14.15 18.93 -9.60
C LEU A 316 -14.88 19.59 -8.43
N ARG A 317 -15.33 18.80 -7.45
CA ARG A 317 -15.91 19.32 -6.21
C ARG A 317 -14.90 20.17 -5.44
N ARG A 318 -13.66 19.69 -5.24
CA ARG A 318 -12.60 20.47 -4.57
C ARG A 318 -12.29 21.79 -5.27
N PHE A 319 -12.38 21.88 -6.60
CA PHE A 319 -12.01 23.10 -7.32
C PHE A 319 -13.18 24.09 -7.49
N TYR A 320 -14.41 23.59 -7.62
CA TYR A 320 -15.54 24.41 -8.09
C TYR A 320 -16.76 24.40 -7.16
N HIS A 321 -16.73 23.67 -6.03
CA HIS A 321 -17.87 23.68 -5.09
C HIS A 321 -17.97 25.04 -4.37
N PRO A 322 -19.14 25.70 -4.34
CA PRO A 322 -19.26 27.07 -3.83
C PRO A 322 -18.72 27.28 -2.40
N GLN A 323 -18.88 26.29 -1.53
CA GLN A 323 -18.48 26.37 -0.11
C GLN A 323 -17.19 25.58 0.23
N LEU A 324 -16.74 24.70 -0.66
CA LEU A 324 -15.63 23.76 -0.38
C LEU A 324 -14.48 23.94 -1.38
N ALA A 325 -14.57 24.97 -2.22
CA ALA A 325 -13.57 25.25 -3.23
C ALA A 325 -12.24 25.62 -2.56
N ASP A 326 -11.23 24.84 -2.88
CA ASP A 326 -9.83 25.13 -2.59
C ASP A 326 -9.28 25.95 -3.77
N THR A 327 -9.30 27.28 -3.61
CA THR A 327 -8.88 28.23 -4.65
C THR A 327 -7.40 28.07 -4.99
N GLU A 328 -6.55 27.83 -3.99
CA GLU A 328 -5.11 27.57 -4.15
C GLU A 328 -4.89 26.34 -5.04
N ALA A 329 -5.60 25.23 -4.76
CA ALA A 329 -5.48 24.02 -5.57
C ALA A 329 -6.01 24.22 -7.00
N ARG A 330 -7.07 25.02 -7.19
CA ARG A 330 -7.61 25.36 -8.52
C ARG A 330 -6.61 26.19 -9.33
N GLU A 331 -6.07 27.26 -8.75
CA GLU A 331 -5.09 28.14 -9.41
C GLU A 331 -3.82 27.37 -9.77
N ARG A 332 -3.33 26.55 -8.84
CA ARG A 332 -2.19 25.65 -9.09
C ARG A 332 -2.47 24.71 -10.26
N PHE A 333 -3.68 24.15 -10.35
CA PHE A 333 -4.05 23.28 -11.47
C PHE A 333 -4.13 24.06 -12.80
N HIS A 334 -4.68 25.28 -12.81
CA HIS A 334 -4.77 26.11 -14.01
C HIS A 334 -3.40 26.58 -14.53
N ARG A 335 -2.40 26.73 -13.67
CA ARG A 335 -1.02 27.02 -14.06
C ARG A 335 -0.34 25.82 -14.74
N GLN A 336 -0.88 24.61 -14.66
CA GLN A 336 -0.27 23.45 -15.29
C GLN A 336 -0.51 23.49 -16.80
N VAL A 337 0.51 23.09 -17.57
CA VAL A 337 0.43 22.93 -19.02
C VAL A 337 1.24 21.71 -19.45
N MET A 338 0.87 21.15 -20.60
CA MET A 338 1.68 20.10 -21.23
C MET A 338 2.81 20.73 -22.04
N CYS A 339 4.03 20.23 -21.86
CA CYS A 339 5.15 20.62 -22.70
C CYS A 339 4.92 20.16 -24.15
N GLY A 340 5.09 21.08 -25.11
CA GLY A 340 4.96 20.74 -26.54
C GLY A 340 6.02 19.76 -27.04
N THR A 341 7.21 19.76 -26.42
CA THR A 341 8.36 18.93 -26.83
C THR A 341 8.30 17.53 -26.25
N CYS A 342 8.36 17.40 -24.92
CA CYS A 342 8.42 16.08 -24.26
C CYS A 342 7.07 15.54 -23.79
N ARG A 343 5.97 16.31 -23.95
CA ARG A 343 4.61 15.96 -23.48
C ARG A 343 4.48 15.70 -21.97
N CYS A 344 5.48 16.07 -21.18
CA CYS A 344 5.39 16.05 -19.72
C CYS A 344 4.57 17.23 -19.20
N LEU A 345 4.00 17.09 -18.01
CA LEU A 345 3.29 18.17 -17.33
C LEU A 345 4.30 19.09 -16.63
N ARG A 346 4.11 20.40 -16.74
CA ARG A 346 4.91 21.45 -16.09
C ARG A 346 4.02 22.61 -15.66
N PHE A 347 4.55 23.56 -14.91
CA PHE A 347 3.90 24.87 -14.77
C PHE A 347 4.20 25.76 -15.99
N ALA A 348 3.24 26.59 -16.37
CA ALA A 348 3.32 27.45 -17.55
C ALA A 348 4.50 28.42 -17.48
N ASP A 349 4.78 28.91 -16.28
CA ASP A 349 5.81 29.88 -15.93
C ASP A 349 7.16 29.26 -15.51
N GLU A 350 7.30 27.94 -15.63
CA GLU A 350 8.54 27.22 -15.32
C GLU A 350 9.09 26.48 -16.54
N ASP A 351 10.41 26.28 -16.55
CA ASP A 351 11.10 25.42 -17.50
C ASP A 351 10.65 23.97 -17.38
N CYS A 352 10.69 23.25 -18.50
CA CYS A 352 10.25 21.87 -18.54
C CYS A 352 11.32 20.93 -17.99
N TRP A 353 11.22 20.54 -16.71
CA TRP A 353 12.06 19.51 -16.09
C TRP A 353 12.12 18.20 -16.88
N GLY A 354 11.01 17.79 -17.51
CA GLY A 354 11.00 16.61 -18.37
C GLY A 354 11.85 16.74 -19.63
N CYS A 355 12.04 17.97 -20.14
CA CYS A 355 12.97 18.22 -21.24
C CYS A 355 14.41 18.21 -20.75
N GLU A 356 14.68 18.73 -19.56
CA GLU A 356 16.01 18.74 -18.97
C GLU A 356 16.49 17.31 -18.67
N VAL A 357 15.66 16.52 -17.97
CA VAL A 357 15.96 15.12 -17.61
C VAL A 357 16.11 14.23 -18.85
N ASN A 358 15.37 14.51 -19.93
CA ASN A 358 15.40 13.71 -21.16
C ASN A 358 16.13 14.42 -22.31
N LYS A 359 17.00 15.40 -22.02
CA LYS A 359 17.65 16.23 -23.05
C LYS A 359 18.38 15.40 -24.10
N ASP A 360 19.12 14.39 -23.67
CA ASP A 360 19.87 13.49 -24.57
C ASP A 360 18.93 12.66 -25.45
N LYS A 361 17.87 12.09 -24.88
CA LYS A 361 16.85 11.33 -25.63
C LYS A 361 16.11 12.20 -26.62
N ILE A 362 15.81 13.45 -26.26
CA ILE A 362 15.15 14.42 -27.14
C ILE A 362 16.08 14.81 -28.29
N ALA A 363 17.37 15.03 -28.00
CA ALA A 363 18.38 15.32 -29.01
C ALA A 363 18.54 14.16 -30.00
N GLU A 364 18.60 12.93 -29.49
CA GLU A 364 18.65 11.71 -30.31
C GLU A 364 17.40 11.56 -31.17
N TRP A 365 16.20 11.73 -30.60
CA TRP A 365 14.95 11.66 -31.35
C TRP A 365 14.85 12.74 -32.43
N THR A 366 15.32 13.96 -32.12
CA THR A 366 15.37 15.06 -33.09
C THR A 366 16.34 14.75 -34.22
N ARG A 367 17.50 14.17 -33.93
CA ARG A 367 18.46 13.68 -34.94
C ARG A 367 17.82 12.61 -35.81
N MET A 368 17.18 11.60 -35.23
CA MET A 368 16.50 10.53 -35.96
C MET A 368 15.37 11.06 -36.84
N LYS A 369 14.58 12.03 -36.36
CA LYS A 369 13.52 12.67 -37.15
C LYS A 369 14.09 13.43 -38.35
N ARG A 370 15.20 14.15 -38.17
CA ARG A 370 15.88 14.85 -39.29
C ARG A 370 16.40 13.88 -40.33
N LEU A 371 17.04 12.78 -39.92
CA LEU A 371 17.52 11.74 -40.84
C LEU A 371 16.36 11.11 -41.63
N LYS A 372 15.22 10.81 -40.98
CA LYS A 372 14.03 10.27 -41.65
C LYS A 372 13.42 11.26 -42.65
N MET A 373 13.34 12.55 -42.29
CA MET A 373 12.81 13.57 -43.19
C MET A 373 13.75 13.79 -44.39
N ALA A 374 15.07 13.76 -44.18
CA ALA A 374 16.05 13.84 -45.26
C ALA A 374 15.95 12.64 -46.22
N ALA A 375 15.88 11.41 -45.68
CA ALA A 375 15.69 10.21 -46.49
C ALA A 375 14.36 10.21 -47.25
N LYS A 376 13.27 10.73 -46.64
CA LYS A 376 11.98 10.88 -47.32
C LYS A 376 12.06 11.91 -48.44
N ALA A 377 12.72 13.05 -48.22
CA ALA A 377 12.91 14.08 -49.24
C ALA A 377 13.75 13.57 -50.41
N GLU A 378 14.81 12.81 -50.14
CA GLU A 378 15.64 12.18 -51.17
C GLU A 378 14.86 11.13 -51.98
N SER A 379 14.10 10.26 -51.30
CA SER A 379 13.22 9.31 -51.98
C SER A 379 12.17 10.03 -52.83
N GLN A 380 11.56 11.11 -52.34
CA GLN A 380 10.57 11.87 -53.10
C GLN A 380 11.20 12.57 -54.32
N SER A 381 12.42 13.11 -54.19
CA SER A 381 13.16 13.68 -55.32
C SER A 381 13.58 12.66 -56.38
N MET A 382 13.69 11.37 -56.01
CA MET A 382 13.96 10.28 -56.95
C MET A 382 12.74 10.01 -57.84
N TRP A 383 11.53 10.11 -57.29
CA TRP A 383 10.27 9.98 -58.04
C TRP A 383 9.92 11.25 -58.83
N ASP A 384 10.30 12.43 -58.35
CA ASP A 384 10.09 13.69 -59.10
C ASP A 384 11.03 13.85 -60.31
N ASN A 385 12.10 13.04 -60.41
CA ASN A 385 12.99 12.99 -61.57
C ASN A 385 12.52 12.06 -62.71
N ASP A 386 11.36 11.40 -62.58
CA ASP A 386 10.73 10.60 -63.65
C ASP A 386 10.04 11.44 -64.75
N ALA A 387 10.28 12.77 -64.78
CA ALA A 387 9.95 13.62 -65.94
C ALA A 387 10.79 13.31 -67.20
N LEU A 388 11.64 12.27 -67.15
CA LEU A 388 12.30 11.65 -68.30
C LEU A 388 11.96 10.16 -68.44
N LEU A 389 10.76 9.73 -68.02
CA LEU A 389 10.21 8.46 -68.48
C LEU A 389 10.01 8.56 -70.00
N PRO A 390 10.67 7.71 -70.82
CA PRO A 390 10.60 7.85 -72.25
C PRO A 390 9.20 7.48 -72.76
N VAL A 391 8.74 8.21 -73.77
CA VAL A 391 7.37 8.33 -74.34
C VAL A 391 6.83 7.04 -75.00
N TRP A 392 7.25 5.84 -74.59
CA TRP A 392 6.86 4.56 -75.21
C TRP A 392 5.86 3.75 -74.39
N TRP A 393 5.23 4.33 -73.36
CA TRP A 393 4.17 3.69 -72.58
C TRP A 393 2.76 4.22 -72.87
N GLU A 394 2.53 4.73 -74.07
CA GLU A 394 1.17 4.89 -74.61
C GLU A 394 0.73 3.56 -75.24
N GLY A 395 -0.10 2.79 -74.54
CA GLY A 395 -0.83 1.72 -75.22
C GLY A 395 -1.19 0.47 -74.42
N VAL A 396 -1.72 0.60 -73.20
CA VAL A 396 -2.69 -0.42 -72.75
C VAL A 396 -3.74 0.24 -71.86
N ALA A 397 -4.89 0.51 -72.46
CA ALA A 397 -6.13 0.73 -71.73
C ALA A 397 -6.55 -0.57 -71.06
N SER A 398 -6.93 -0.54 -69.77
CA SER A 398 -8.23 -1.06 -69.29
C SER A 398 -8.28 -1.24 -67.77
N ALA A 399 -9.43 -0.79 -67.25
CA ALA A 399 -10.24 -1.36 -66.17
C ALA A 399 -9.81 -1.16 -64.70
N ASP A 400 -10.69 -0.41 -64.03
CA ASP A 400 -11.14 -0.52 -62.64
C ASP A 400 -10.08 -0.54 -61.53
N GLN A 401 -9.83 0.65 -60.97
CA GLN A 401 -9.43 0.80 -59.57
C GLN A 401 -10.51 1.54 -58.77
N PRO A 402 -10.96 1.01 -57.62
CA PRO A 402 -11.91 1.67 -56.76
C PRO A 402 -11.22 2.82 -56.00
N GLU A 403 -11.94 3.93 -55.87
CA GLU A 403 -11.63 5.04 -54.98
C GLU A 403 -11.45 4.52 -53.53
N SER A 404 -10.23 4.58 -53.02
CA SER A 404 -9.95 4.49 -51.58
C SER A 404 -9.26 5.77 -51.10
N ASP A 405 -10.05 6.84 -51.01
CA ASP A 405 -9.72 7.99 -50.19
C ASP A 405 -9.89 7.60 -48.71
N ASP A 406 -8.83 7.15 -48.05
CA ASP A 406 -8.72 7.08 -46.57
C ASP A 406 -7.30 6.72 -46.10
N LEU A 407 -6.27 7.38 -46.66
CA LEU A 407 -4.86 7.08 -46.34
C LEU A 407 -4.01 8.33 -46.07
N TRP A 408 -4.56 9.28 -45.32
CA TRP A 408 -3.78 10.38 -44.72
C TRP A 408 -4.34 10.73 -43.33
N GLU A 409 -3.81 10.09 -42.27
CA GLU A 409 -3.58 10.66 -40.92
C GLU A 409 -3.26 9.61 -39.82
N GLU A 410 -2.45 8.58 -40.10
CA GLU A 410 -1.81 7.78 -39.03
C GLU A 410 -0.46 8.36 -38.56
N GLY A 411 -0.26 9.65 -38.74
CA GLY A 411 0.88 10.38 -38.18
C GLY A 411 0.50 11.00 -36.84
N LEU A 412 0.65 10.26 -35.73
CA LEU A 412 0.88 10.71 -34.33
C LEU A 412 0.41 9.69 -33.27
N GLY A 413 0.51 8.39 -33.56
CA GLY A 413 0.32 7.31 -32.58
C GLY A 413 1.65 6.67 -32.17
N LEU A 414 1.95 6.70 -30.87
CA LEU A 414 2.78 5.72 -30.14
C LEU A 414 4.32 5.80 -30.27
N CYS A 415 4.95 6.19 -29.17
CA CYS A 415 6.13 5.49 -28.65
C CYS A 415 5.70 4.78 -27.37
N PHE A 416 4.95 3.68 -27.53
CA PHE A 416 4.73 2.70 -26.47
C PHE A 416 5.18 1.27 -26.84
N ASP A 417 5.52 1.02 -28.10
CA ASP A 417 5.92 -0.30 -28.56
C ASP A 417 7.43 -0.39 -28.77
N ARG A 418 8.21 -0.31 -27.68
CA ARG A 418 9.59 -0.82 -27.69
C ARG A 418 10.18 -1.05 -26.29
N LEU A 419 9.52 -1.87 -25.48
CA LEU A 419 10.20 -2.62 -24.41
C LEU A 419 9.69 -4.06 -24.50
N GLY A 420 10.49 -4.90 -25.15
CA GLY A 420 10.13 -6.27 -25.49
C GLY A 420 9.82 -7.10 -24.25
N PHE A 421 8.71 -7.81 -24.32
CA PHE A 421 8.43 -8.99 -23.51
C PHE A 421 7.81 -10.03 -24.44
N GLY A 422 8.42 -11.22 -24.44
CA GLY A 422 8.01 -12.35 -25.25
C GLY A 422 6.61 -12.83 -24.88
N ASP A 423 5.95 -13.39 -25.88
CA ASP A 423 4.66 -14.03 -25.78
C ASP A 423 4.73 -15.26 -24.86
N ASP A 424 4.02 -15.22 -23.74
CA ASP A 424 3.58 -16.42 -23.04
C ASP A 424 2.04 -16.43 -23.05
N HIS A 425 1.51 -17.22 -23.97
CA HIS A 425 0.10 -17.54 -24.08
C HIS A 425 -0.33 -18.57 -23.02
N SER A 426 -1.64 -18.52 -22.74
CA SER A 426 -2.47 -19.50 -22.04
C SER A 426 -2.58 -19.34 -20.52
N LEU A 427 -3.75 -18.85 -20.07
CA LEU A 427 -4.72 -19.65 -19.32
C LEU A 427 -6.09 -18.97 -19.44
N GLN A 428 -7.03 -19.70 -20.06
CA GLN A 428 -8.47 -19.42 -20.09
C GLN A 428 -9.04 -19.60 -18.68
N GLU A 429 -9.86 -18.66 -18.22
CA GLU A 429 -10.83 -18.90 -17.14
C GLU A 429 -12.23 -18.86 -17.73
N ASP A 430 -12.92 -20.00 -17.63
CA ASP A 430 -14.32 -20.18 -18.00
C ASP A 430 -15.24 -19.42 -17.03
N GLY A 431 -16.14 -18.63 -17.61
CA GLY A 431 -17.24 -17.99 -16.90
C GLY A 431 -18.45 -18.92 -16.80
N VAL A 432 -18.95 -19.14 -15.59
CA VAL A 432 -20.31 -19.68 -15.39
C VAL A 432 -21.25 -18.54 -15.02
N ARG A 433 -22.34 -18.52 -15.78
CA ARG A 433 -23.39 -17.53 -15.94
C ARG A 433 -24.54 -17.89 -15.00
N GLU A 434 -24.88 -17.03 -14.04
CA GLU A 434 -26.15 -17.14 -13.30
C GLU A 434 -27.25 -16.48 -14.13
N GLN A 435 -28.27 -17.25 -14.50
CA GLN A 435 -29.48 -16.79 -15.17
C GLN A 435 -30.52 -16.37 -14.13
N GLU A 436 -31.04 -15.16 -14.31
CA GLU A 436 -32.30 -14.68 -13.75
C GLU A 436 -33.46 -15.54 -14.26
N ALA A 437 -34.36 -15.91 -13.35
CA ALA A 437 -35.69 -16.41 -13.69
C ALA A 437 -36.74 -15.64 -12.88
N LEU A 438 -37.74 -15.21 -13.63
CA LEU A 438 -38.85 -14.32 -13.30
C LEU A 438 -39.84 -14.91 -12.26
N SER A 439 -40.46 -14.01 -11.51
CA SER A 439 -41.75 -14.17 -10.84
C SER A 439 -42.87 -14.47 -11.86
N PRO A 440 -44.05 -14.97 -11.42
CA PRO A 440 -45.11 -13.99 -11.12
C PRO A 440 -45.99 -14.32 -9.90
N ASP A 441 -46.77 -13.29 -9.59
CA ASP A 441 -47.76 -13.05 -8.54
C ASP A 441 -48.72 -14.19 -8.16
N VAL A 442 -49.34 -14.07 -6.97
CA VAL A 442 -50.82 -13.94 -6.79
C VAL A 442 -51.22 -14.03 -5.30
N ASP A 443 -51.99 -13.01 -4.88
CA ASP A 443 -53.02 -12.86 -3.84
C ASP A 443 -52.75 -13.00 -2.32
N ASP A 444 -52.92 -11.86 -1.64
CA ASP A 444 -53.43 -11.68 -0.28
C ASP A 444 -54.83 -12.30 -0.11
N PRO A 445 -55.20 -12.82 1.08
CA PRO A 445 -55.85 -11.94 2.06
C PRO A 445 -55.57 -12.28 3.55
N GLU A 446 -55.33 -11.22 4.34
CA GLU A 446 -55.76 -11.15 5.76
C GLU A 446 -57.31 -11.16 5.85
N PRO A 447 -57.99 -11.43 6.99
CA PRO A 447 -57.52 -11.27 8.38
C PRO A 447 -58.00 -12.37 9.37
N SER A 448 -57.52 -12.32 10.61
CA SER A 448 -58.37 -12.19 11.82
C SER A 448 -57.72 -12.74 13.10
N SER A 449 -58.10 -12.04 14.17
CA SER A 449 -57.78 -12.18 15.58
C SER A 449 -58.06 -13.54 16.22
N THR A 450 -57.26 -13.92 17.24
CA THR A 450 -57.67 -14.34 18.62
C THR A 450 -56.41 -14.86 19.33
N ALA A 451 -55.97 -14.25 20.44
CA ALA A 451 -56.31 -14.54 21.84
C ALA A 451 -55.65 -15.82 22.42
N ASN A 452 -55.19 -15.67 23.67
CA ASN A 452 -54.82 -16.70 24.67
C ASN A 452 -53.40 -17.31 24.56
N SER A 453 -52.44 -17.04 25.48
CA SER A 453 -52.33 -17.26 26.94
C SER A 453 -51.67 -18.61 27.29
N ASN A 454 -50.79 -18.54 28.30
CA ASN A 454 -50.17 -19.62 29.12
C ASN A 454 -48.86 -20.20 28.54
N LEU A 455 -47.66 -19.99 29.12
CA LEU A 455 -47.16 -20.30 30.48
C LEU A 455 -47.06 -21.82 30.71
N THR A 456 -45.89 -22.41 30.43
CA THR A 456 -45.39 -23.58 31.19
C THR A 456 -43.88 -23.72 31.10
N THR A 457 -43.26 -23.62 32.28
CA THR A 457 -41.92 -24.06 32.65
C THR A 457 -41.75 -25.56 32.44
N ILE A 458 -40.66 -26.01 31.81
CA ILE A 458 -40.10 -27.35 32.04
C ILE A 458 -38.59 -27.24 32.19
N ILE A 459 -38.15 -27.58 33.40
CA ILE A 459 -36.79 -27.95 33.82
C ILE A 459 -36.57 -29.41 33.40
N SER A 460 -35.40 -29.72 32.85
CA SER A 460 -34.73 -31.04 32.72
C SER A 460 -33.79 -30.95 31.50
N ASP A 461 -32.57 -31.46 31.43
CA ASP A 461 -31.78 -32.24 32.37
C ASP A 461 -30.30 -32.06 32.00
N VAL A 462 -29.48 -32.00 33.05
CA VAL A 462 -28.03 -32.10 33.01
C VAL A 462 -27.68 -33.53 32.62
N ARG A 463 -26.92 -33.72 31.53
CA ARG A 463 -26.20 -34.97 31.29
C ARG A 463 -24.71 -34.71 31.26
N GLU A 464 -24.11 -35.02 32.40
CA GLU A 464 -22.70 -35.26 32.59
C GLU A 464 -22.25 -36.44 31.70
N SER A 465 -21.21 -36.21 30.92
CA SER A 465 -20.43 -37.28 30.28
C SER A 465 -19.00 -37.10 30.76
N GLY A 466 -18.64 -37.86 31.80
CA GLY A 466 -17.27 -37.98 32.30
C GLY A 466 -16.35 -38.75 31.34
N PRO A 467 -15.04 -38.79 31.63
CA PRO A 467 -14.00 -39.16 30.69
C PRO A 467 -13.78 -40.67 30.63
N ARG A 468 -13.39 -41.18 29.46
CA ARG A 468 -12.76 -42.49 29.31
C ARG A 468 -11.25 -42.31 29.25
N GLU A 469 -10.60 -42.80 30.31
CA GLU A 469 -9.20 -43.15 30.35
C GLU A 469 -8.99 -44.54 29.72
N ASP A 470 -7.72 -44.89 29.53
CA ASP A 470 -7.14 -46.16 29.07
C ASP A 470 -7.04 -46.38 27.56
N GLU A 471 -5.84 -46.12 27.02
CA GLU A 471 -4.96 -47.21 26.59
C GLU A 471 -3.50 -46.75 26.45
N ALA A 472 -2.61 -47.57 27.01
CA ALA A 472 -1.17 -47.39 27.12
C ALA A 472 -0.43 -47.99 25.89
N PRO A 473 0.91 -47.86 25.79
CA PRO A 473 1.63 -47.77 24.53
C PRO A 473 2.21 -49.09 24.00
N PHE A 474 2.55 -49.10 22.71
CA PHE A 474 3.53 -50.02 22.12
C PHE A 474 4.58 -49.24 21.32
N SER A 475 5.85 -49.55 21.67
CA SER A 475 7.13 -49.49 20.94
C SER A 475 7.46 -48.31 20.04
#